data_AF-A0A7V3DH08-F1
#
_entry.id   AF-A0A7V3DH08-F1
#
_cell.length_a   1.000
_cell.length_b   1.000
_cell.length_c   1.000
_cell.angle_alpha   90.00
_cell.angle_beta   90.00
_cell.angle_gamma   90.00
#
_symmetry.space_group_name_H-M   'P 1'
#
loop_
_entity.id
_entity.type
_entity.pdbx_description
1 polymer ?
#
loop_
_entity_poly.entity_id
_entity_poly.type
_entity_poly.pdbx_seq_one_letter_code
_entity_poly.pdbx_strand_id
1 'polypeptide(L)'
;MKSAGIGLLAGVLSVCVLSCAHGRKSAEAPVFESNAAADATANEAILLELVKEHVAAAARNAGEQKNRVIRRKPYFFKQYDVYPEGAENAKALVQAQESRSIPWVGDVSLPKQRFITRFHAKRRDAESDSNFLRETGRETITFELRSGRWVRVGSLFVAEKSEENVNGEWVPVKETVKRTPASEDRRKGYLGRTWDKLLGRRPYEEEPAKKEKPEESPAVRQQRTIQPGRAF
;
A
#
# COMPACT_ATOMS: atom_id res chain seq x y z
N MET A 1 -47.70 -46.49 15.33
CA MET A 1 -48.24 -47.01 16.61
C MET A 1 -47.06 -47.39 17.50
N LYS A 2 -47.05 -46.90 18.75
CA LYS A 2 -46.18 -47.29 19.91
C LYS A 2 -44.71 -46.85 19.83
N SER A 3 -44.02 -46.30 20.83
CA SER A 3 -44.27 -45.73 22.17
C SER A 3 -42.97 -44.97 22.55
N ALA A 4 -43.03 -43.69 22.93
CA ALA A 4 -42.70 -43.14 24.27
C ALA A 4 -41.51 -43.79 25.03
N GLY A 5 -40.53 -42.95 25.41
CA GLY A 5 -39.46 -43.28 26.36
C GLY A 5 -38.74 -42.02 26.85
N ILE A 6 -39.39 -41.24 27.71
CA ILE A 6 -38.81 -40.10 28.44
C ILE A 6 -38.09 -40.66 29.67
N GLY A 7 -36.76 -40.62 29.66
CA GLY A 7 -35.91 -40.95 30.80
C GLY A 7 -35.57 -39.68 31.58
N LEU A 8 -36.31 -39.44 32.65
CA LEU A 8 -36.10 -38.40 33.66
C LEU A 8 -35.20 -38.99 34.75
N LEU A 9 -34.00 -38.44 34.95
CA LEU A 9 -33.15 -38.79 36.09
C LEU A 9 -32.59 -37.52 36.72
N ALA A 10 -33.27 -37.12 37.79
CA ALA A 10 -32.81 -36.16 38.78
C ALA A 10 -31.87 -36.85 39.78
N GLY A 11 -30.80 -36.17 40.16
CA GLY A 11 -29.89 -36.52 41.26
C GLY A 11 -29.04 -35.29 41.57
N VAL A 12 -29.51 -34.38 42.43
CA VAL A 12 -29.24 -34.30 43.89
C VAL A 12 -27.77 -33.98 44.21
N LEU A 13 -27.58 -32.72 44.63
CA LEU A 13 -26.67 -32.18 45.66
C LEU A 13 -25.34 -32.90 45.94
N SER A 14 -24.24 -32.13 45.87
CA SER A 14 -23.36 -32.00 47.04
C SER A 14 -22.56 -30.69 47.01
N VAL A 15 -22.82 -29.85 48.00
CA VAL A 15 -22.05 -28.66 48.35
C VAL A 15 -20.86 -29.12 49.19
N CYS A 16 -19.64 -28.81 48.75
CA CYS A 16 -18.45 -28.84 49.60
C CYS A 16 -17.75 -27.49 49.51
N VAL A 17 -18.21 -26.55 50.35
CA VAL A 17 -17.45 -25.38 50.74
C VAL A 17 -16.62 -25.80 51.96
N LEU A 18 -15.34 -26.09 51.76
CA LEU A 18 -14.39 -26.22 52.86
C LEU A 18 -13.10 -25.49 52.54
N SER A 19 -12.90 -24.43 53.33
CA SER A 19 -11.69 -23.66 53.56
C SER A 19 -10.40 -24.47 53.49
N CYS A 20 -9.46 -23.97 52.68
CA CYS A 20 -8.03 -24.07 52.99
C CYS A 20 -7.47 -22.64 53.08
N ALA A 21 -7.81 -21.96 54.18
CA ALA A 21 -7.03 -20.83 54.68
C ALA A 21 -5.79 -21.41 55.38
N HIS A 22 -4.72 -21.65 54.61
CA HIS A 22 -3.39 -21.92 55.14
C HIS A 22 -2.53 -20.69 54.87
N GLY A 23 -2.05 -20.08 55.95
CA GLY A 23 -1.21 -18.89 55.93
C GLY A 23 0.00 -19.08 55.02
N ARG A 24 0.08 -18.25 53.99
CA ARG A 24 1.31 -18.02 53.25
C ARG A 24 1.89 -16.71 53.77
N LYS A 25 3.07 -16.82 54.38
CA LYS A 25 4.02 -15.72 54.51
C LYS A 25 4.02 -14.96 53.17
N SER A 26 3.92 -13.64 53.22
CA SER A 26 4.11 -12.77 52.05
C SER A 26 5.50 -13.04 51.47
N ALA A 27 5.57 -14.02 50.56
CA ALA A 27 6.65 -14.12 49.62
C ALA A 27 6.53 -12.85 48.79
N GLU A 28 7.50 -11.97 48.98
CA GLU A 28 7.82 -10.88 48.07
C GLU A 28 7.60 -11.41 46.65
N ALA A 29 6.59 -10.85 45.97
CA ALA A 29 6.29 -11.26 44.61
C ALA A 29 7.59 -11.09 43.81
N PRO A 30 8.04 -12.10 43.04
CA PRO A 30 9.19 -11.90 42.18
C PRO A 30 8.87 -10.70 41.30
N VAL A 31 9.62 -9.62 41.51
CA VAL A 31 9.59 -8.47 40.61
C VAL A 31 10.06 -9.05 39.28
N PHE A 32 9.11 -9.22 38.36
CA PHE A 32 9.41 -9.62 37.00
C PHE A 32 10.10 -8.42 36.37
N GLU A 33 11.41 -8.30 36.57
CA GLU A 33 12.25 -7.38 35.82
C GLU A 33 12.23 -7.87 34.37
N SER A 34 11.23 -7.42 33.61
CA SER A 34 11.25 -7.55 32.16
C SER A 34 12.43 -6.73 31.66
N ASN A 35 13.49 -7.40 31.23
CA ASN A 35 14.55 -6.75 30.48
C ASN A 35 14.01 -6.39 29.10
N ALA A 36 13.21 -5.32 29.02
CA ALA A 36 12.53 -4.90 27.80
C ALA A 36 13.51 -4.71 26.63
N ALA A 37 14.77 -4.35 26.88
CA ALA A 37 15.80 -4.28 25.85
C ALA A 37 16.20 -5.67 25.29
N ALA A 38 16.34 -6.68 26.16
CA ALA A 38 16.62 -8.05 25.73
C ALA A 38 15.42 -8.63 24.96
N ASP A 39 14.20 -8.36 25.42
CA ASP A 39 12.99 -8.78 24.73
C ASP A 39 12.82 -8.08 23.37
N ALA A 40 13.17 -6.80 23.27
CA ALA A 40 13.14 -6.05 22.01
C ALA A 40 14.09 -6.66 20.97
N THR A 41 15.35 -6.94 21.33
CA THR A 41 16.32 -7.55 20.41
C THR A 41 15.91 -8.97 19.97
N ALA A 42 15.34 -9.78 20.88
CA ALA A 42 14.80 -11.09 20.53
C ALA A 42 13.60 -10.97 19.56
N ASN A 43 12.72 -10.01 19.82
CA ASN A 43 11.56 -9.72 18.97
C ASN A 43 11.98 -9.20 17.58
N GLU A 44 13.00 -8.35 17.49
CA GLU A 44 13.57 -7.89 16.22
C GLU A 44 14.04 -9.06 15.36
N ALA A 45 14.76 -10.01 15.94
CA ALA A 45 15.22 -11.20 15.22
C ALA A 45 14.04 -12.04 14.65
N ILE A 46 12.96 -12.20 15.42
CA ILE A 46 11.75 -12.90 14.97
C ILE A 46 11.09 -12.15 13.81
N LEU A 47 10.99 -10.82 13.88
CA LEU A 47 10.41 -10.01 12.80
C LEU A 47 11.24 -10.08 11.52
N LEU A 48 12.56 -10.08 11.63
CA LEU A 48 13.45 -10.23 10.48
C LEU A 48 13.27 -11.59 9.80
N GLU A 49 13.08 -12.66 10.56
CA GLU A 49 12.79 -13.98 10.01
C GLU A 49 11.43 -14.05 9.30
N LEU A 50 10.40 -13.44 9.88
CA LEU A 50 9.07 -13.33 9.23
C LEU A 50 9.16 -12.54 7.92
N VAL A 51 9.98 -11.49 7.87
CA VAL A 51 10.20 -10.72 6.64
C VAL A 51 11.02 -11.51 5.61
N LYS A 52 12.01 -12.31 6.03
CA LYS A 52 12.71 -13.25 5.14
C LYS A 52 11.73 -14.20 4.47
N GLU A 53 10.81 -14.79 5.23
CA GLU A 53 9.78 -15.68 4.69
C GLU A 53 8.85 -14.93 3.71
N HIS A 54 8.41 -13.73 4.05
CA HIS A 54 7.56 -12.88 3.20
C HIS A 54 8.25 -12.54 1.86
N VAL A 55 9.52 -12.13 1.90
CA VAL A 55 10.31 -11.82 0.70
C VAL A 55 10.52 -13.07 -0.16
N ALA A 56 10.83 -14.22 0.47
CA ALA A 56 10.97 -15.48 -0.26
C ALA A 56 9.65 -15.92 -0.91
N ALA A 57 8.52 -15.76 -0.23
CA ALA A 57 7.20 -16.03 -0.78
C ALA A 57 6.85 -15.09 -1.94
N ALA A 58 7.20 -13.81 -1.85
CA ALA A 58 7.01 -12.87 -2.95
C ALA A 58 7.85 -13.25 -4.17
N ALA A 59 9.12 -13.64 -3.97
CA ALA A 59 10.01 -14.06 -5.05
C ALA A 59 9.50 -15.31 -5.78
N ARG A 60 9.00 -16.32 -5.04
CA ARG A 60 8.40 -17.53 -5.64
C ARG A 60 7.19 -17.23 -6.53
N ASN A 61 6.42 -16.19 -6.20
CA ASN A 61 5.18 -15.83 -6.89
C ASN A 61 5.33 -14.69 -7.92
N ALA A 62 6.54 -14.17 -8.14
CA ALA A 62 6.76 -12.98 -8.95
C ALA A 62 6.20 -13.10 -10.39
N GLY A 63 6.38 -14.28 -11.02
CA GLY A 63 5.88 -14.55 -12.38
C GLY A 63 4.36 -14.54 -12.48
N GLU A 64 3.67 -15.13 -11.51
CA GLU A 64 2.20 -15.15 -11.45
C GLU A 64 1.63 -13.76 -11.16
N GLN A 65 2.26 -13.03 -10.23
CA GLN A 65 1.83 -11.69 -9.85
C GLN A 65 1.90 -10.69 -11.01
N LYS A 66 2.91 -10.82 -11.88
CA LYS A 66 3.08 -9.91 -13.04
C LYS A 66 1.85 -9.84 -13.95
N ASN A 67 1.14 -10.96 -14.11
CA ASN A 67 -0.05 -11.02 -14.98
C ASN A 67 -1.37 -10.87 -14.23
N ARG A 68 -1.33 -10.81 -12.89
CA ARG A 68 -2.53 -10.74 -12.06
C ARG A 68 -3.15 -9.35 -12.13
N VAL A 69 -4.41 -9.29 -12.54
CA VAL A 69 -5.21 -8.06 -12.47
C VAL A 69 -5.82 -7.90 -11.08
N ILE A 70 -5.51 -6.77 -10.45
CA ILE A 70 -6.01 -6.35 -9.15
C ILE A 70 -7.18 -5.39 -9.36
N ARG A 71 -8.25 -5.57 -8.59
CA ARG A 71 -9.40 -4.66 -8.56
C ARG A 71 -9.35 -3.79 -7.32
N ARG A 72 -9.22 -2.49 -7.49
CA ARG A 72 -9.42 -1.49 -6.44
C ARG A 72 -10.49 -0.53 -6.89
N LYS A 73 -11.71 -0.71 -6.38
CA LYS A 73 -12.91 0.04 -6.84
C LYS A 73 -12.60 1.54 -6.97
N PRO A 74 -12.90 2.19 -8.12
CA PRO A 74 -13.62 1.67 -9.30
C PRO A 74 -12.74 1.03 -10.40
N TYR A 75 -11.45 0.79 -10.15
CA TYR A 75 -10.46 0.49 -11.18
C TYR A 75 -9.87 -0.92 -11.14
N PHE A 76 -9.22 -1.26 -12.24
CA PHE A 76 -8.42 -2.46 -12.48
C PHE A 76 -7.01 -2.05 -12.93
N PHE A 77 -5.99 -2.78 -12.49
CA PHE A 77 -4.59 -2.57 -12.85
C PHE A 77 -3.80 -3.85 -12.55
N LYS A 78 -2.60 -3.99 -13.11
CA LYS A 78 -1.64 -5.03 -12.71
C LYS A 78 -0.61 -4.41 -11.78
N GLN A 79 -0.21 -5.18 -10.78
CA GLN A 79 0.89 -4.82 -9.90
C GLN A 79 1.67 -6.07 -9.50
N TYR A 80 2.98 -5.95 -9.49
CA TYR A 80 3.85 -6.92 -8.84
C TYR A 80 4.99 -6.19 -8.13
N ASP A 81 5.54 -6.86 -7.12
CA ASP A 81 6.53 -6.30 -6.23
C ASP A 81 7.83 -7.11 -6.33
N VAL A 82 8.96 -6.42 -6.27
CA VAL A 82 10.31 -7.00 -6.28
C VAL A 82 11.10 -6.39 -5.13
N TYR A 83 11.84 -7.23 -4.40
CA TYR A 83 12.72 -6.82 -3.31
C TYR A 83 14.17 -7.00 -3.79
N PRO A 84 14.78 -5.99 -4.44
CA PRO A 84 16.06 -6.16 -5.14
C PRO A 84 17.22 -6.52 -4.19
N GLU A 85 17.17 -6.04 -2.95
CA GLU A 85 18.20 -6.28 -1.93
C GLU A 85 17.83 -7.42 -0.98
N GLY A 86 16.73 -8.14 -1.26
CA GLY A 86 16.22 -9.19 -0.38
C GLY A 86 15.80 -8.67 1.01
N ALA A 87 15.86 -9.55 2.00
CA ALA A 87 15.52 -9.24 3.39
C ALA A 87 16.74 -8.87 4.25
N GLU A 88 17.96 -8.98 3.72
CA GLU A 88 19.20 -8.74 4.48
C GLU A 88 19.36 -7.28 4.91
N ASN A 89 18.85 -6.33 4.10
CA ASN A 89 18.86 -4.90 4.41
C ASN A 89 17.60 -4.42 5.14
N ALA A 90 16.78 -5.34 5.67
CA ALA A 90 15.62 -4.99 6.47
C ALA A 90 16.06 -4.42 7.82
N LYS A 91 15.40 -3.33 8.24
CA LYS A 91 15.60 -2.71 9.55
C LYS A 91 14.33 -2.85 10.35
N ALA A 92 14.39 -3.60 11.46
CA ALA A 92 13.30 -3.73 12.41
C ALA A 92 13.43 -2.67 13.50
N LEU A 93 12.30 -2.07 13.89
CA LEU A 93 12.17 -1.22 15.06
C LEU A 93 11.05 -1.81 15.92
N VAL A 94 11.37 -2.22 17.15
CA VAL A 94 10.40 -2.82 18.07
C VAL A 94 10.14 -1.87 19.22
N GLN A 95 8.85 -1.71 19.56
CA GLN A 95 8.39 -0.84 20.62
C GLN A 95 7.46 -1.60 21.56
N ALA A 96 7.78 -1.56 22.85
CA ALA A 96 6.88 -2.02 23.90
C ALA A 96 5.69 -1.07 24.01
N GLN A 97 4.52 -1.63 24.31
CA GLN A 97 3.28 -0.89 24.51
C GLN A 97 2.74 -1.19 25.90
N GLU A 98 1.99 -0.24 26.47
CA GLU A 98 1.29 -0.44 27.74
C GLU A 98 0.09 -1.39 27.61
N SER A 99 -0.33 -1.68 26.37
CA SER A 99 -1.47 -2.54 26.10
C SER A 99 -1.16 -4.00 26.44
N ARG A 100 -2.00 -4.61 27.29
CA ARG A 100 -1.92 -6.05 27.60
C ARG A 100 -2.28 -6.94 26.42
N SER A 101 -3.11 -6.46 25.49
CA SER A 101 -3.55 -7.22 24.32
C SER A 101 -2.56 -7.13 23.15
N ILE A 102 -1.81 -6.03 23.08
CA ILE A 102 -0.77 -5.76 22.08
C ILE A 102 0.47 -5.27 22.82
N PRO A 103 1.20 -6.13 23.53
CA PRO A 103 2.36 -5.72 24.33
C PRO A 103 3.53 -5.19 23.48
N TRP A 104 3.59 -5.55 22.19
CA TRP A 104 4.67 -5.15 21.29
C TRP A 104 4.14 -4.80 19.91
N VAL A 105 4.73 -3.76 19.32
CA VAL A 105 4.54 -3.34 17.93
C VAL A 105 5.91 -3.30 17.27
N GLY A 106 5.99 -3.76 16.03
CA GLY A 106 7.23 -3.82 15.27
C GLY A 106 7.05 -3.28 13.87
N ASP A 107 7.90 -2.35 13.47
CA ASP A 107 7.95 -1.82 12.11
C ASP A 107 9.22 -2.31 11.42
N VAL A 108 9.05 -3.03 10.30
CA VAL A 108 10.18 -3.52 9.51
C VAL A 108 10.24 -2.78 8.18
N SER A 109 11.33 -2.05 7.97
CA SER A 109 11.55 -1.24 6.78
C SER A 109 12.56 -1.88 5.83
N LEU A 110 12.17 -2.10 4.57
CA LEU A 110 13.01 -2.72 3.55
C LEU A 110 12.86 -2.04 2.17
N PRO A 111 13.90 -2.10 1.31
CA PRO A 111 13.83 -1.57 -0.05
C PRO A 111 12.87 -2.39 -0.90
N LYS A 112 12.08 -1.71 -1.72
CA LYS A 112 11.07 -2.34 -2.59
C LYS A 112 10.99 -1.62 -3.93
N GLN A 113 10.86 -2.41 -4.98
CA GLN A 113 10.48 -1.96 -6.31
C GLN A 113 9.07 -2.45 -6.60
N ARG A 114 8.17 -1.52 -6.91
CA ARG A 114 6.79 -1.80 -7.29
C ARG A 114 6.62 -1.50 -8.76
N PHE A 115 6.09 -2.46 -9.51
CA PHE A 115 5.73 -2.28 -10.90
C PHE A 115 4.22 -2.18 -11.00
N ILE A 116 3.70 -1.10 -11.56
CA ILE A 116 2.26 -0.84 -11.65
C ILE A 116 1.86 -0.36 -13.04
N THR A 117 0.77 -0.87 -13.58
CA THR A 117 0.19 -0.36 -14.84
C THR A 117 -0.74 0.82 -14.59
N ARG A 118 -1.23 1.46 -15.66
CA ARG A 118 -2.24 2.51 -15.53
C ARG A 118 -3.55 1.93 -14.95
N PHE A 119 -4.33 2.81 -14.32
CA PHE A 119 -5.64 2.45 -13.77
C PHE A 119 -6.70 2.49 -14.86
N HIS A 120 -7.36 1.36 -15.10
CA HIS A 120 -8.43 1.23 -16.09
C HIS A 120 -9.78 1.04 -15.42
N ALA A 121 -10.85 1.58 -16.03
CA ALA A 121 -12.21 1.36 -15.55
C ALA A 121 -12.73 -0.05 -15.89
N LYS A 122 -12.26 -0.63 -17.00
CA LYS A 122 -12.65 -1.97 -17.45
C LYS A 122 -11.52 -2.97 -17.18
N ARG A 123 -11.90 -4.19 -16.80
CA ARG A 123 -10.95 -5.28 -16.54
C ARG A 123 -10.15 -5.66 -17.78
N ARG A 124 -10.80 -5.76 -18.95
CA ARG A 124 -10.16 -6.15 -20.22
C ARG A 124 -9.01 -5.20 -20.61
N ASP A 125 -9.20 -3.90 -20.40
CA ASP A 125 -8.19 -2.88 -20.72
C ASP A 125 -6.95 -3.07 -19.82
N ALA A 126 -7.14 -3.32 -18.52
CA ALA A 126 -6.06 -3.66 -17.59
C ALA A 126 -5.39 -5.01 -17.90
N GLU A 127 -6.12 -6.00 -18.43
CA GLU A 127 -5.56 -7.29 -18.86
C GLU A 127 -4.65 -7.12 -20.09
N SER A 128 -4.98 -6.24 -21.02
CA SER A 128 -4.14 -5.93 -22.18
C SER A 128 -2.99 -4.98 -21.88
N ASP A 129 -3.05 -4.22 -20.78
CA ASP A 129 -2.00 -3.28 -20.43
C ASP A 129 -0.71 -4.00 -20.03
N SER A 130 0.38 -3.60 -20.67
CA SER A 130 1.75 -4.09 -20.44
C SER A 130 2.73 -2.96 -20.13
N ASN A 131 2.24 -1.71 -20.08
CA ASN A 131 3.05 -0.54 -19.79
C ASN A 131 3.18 -0.37 -18.27
N PHE A 132 4.21 -1.00 -17.71
CA PHE A 132 4.53 -0.87 -16.30
C PHE A 132 5.34 0.39 -16.03
N LEU A 133 4.91 1.12 -14.99
CA LEU A 133 5.71 2.11 -14.28
C LEU A 133 6.48 1.39 -13.17
N ARG A 134 7.78 1.65 -13.07
CA ARG A 134 8.64 1.17 -11.99
C ARG A 134 8.76 2.25 -10.94
N GLU A 135 8.26 1.96 -9.74
CA GLU A 135 8.45 2.80 -8.58
C GLU A 135 9.48 2.16 -7.66
N THR A 136 10.53 2.90 -7.30
CA THR A 136 11.56 2.45 -6.36
C THR A 136 11.42 3.24 -5.08
N GLY A 137 11.46 2.55 -3.94
CA GLY A 137 11.40 3.20 -2.63
C GLY A 137 11.51 2.21 -1.49
N ARG A 138 10.84 2.51 -0.38
CA ARG A 138 10.89 1.72 0.85
C ARG A 138 9.50 1.28 1.27
N GLU A 139 9.38 0.01 1.67
CA GLU A 139 8.19 -0.53 2.33
C GLU A 139 8.46 -0.63 3.82
N THR A 140 7.51 -0.19 4.63
CA THR A 140 7.45 -0.42 6.08
C THR A 140 6.30 -1.35 6.36
N ILE A 141 6.58 -2.53 6.90
CA ILE A 141 5.60 -3.54 7.29
C ILE A 141 5.41 -3.46 8.80
N THR A 142 4.17 -3.26 9.24
CA THR A 142 3.83 -3.16 10.66
C THR A 142 3.28 -4.50 11.14
N PHE A 143 3.81 -4.93 12.28
CA PHE A 143 3.44 -6.14 12.98
C PHE A 143 3.01 -5.81 14.41
N GLU A 144 2.08 -6.60 14.92
CA GLU A 144 1.63 -6.53 16.31
C GLU A 144 1.76 -7.90 16.96
N LEU A 145 2.30 -7.95 18.18
CA LEU A 145 2.31 -9.17 18.97
C LEU A 145 0.94 -9.29 19.66
N ARG A 146 0.13 -10.25 19.23
CA ARG A 146 -1.19 -10.53 19.80
C ARG A 146 -1.24 -11.96 20.30
N SER A 147 -1.59 -12.15 21.57
CA SER A 147 -1.71 -13.49 22.18
C SER A 147 -0.46 -14.37 21.95
N GLY A 148 0.73 -13.78 22.03
CA GLY A 148 2.01 -14.48 21.84
C GLY A 148 2.39 -14.78 20.39
N ARG A 149 1.68 -14.23 19.39
CA ARG A 149 2.00 -14.41 17.96
C ARG A 149 2.11 -13.07 17.26
N TRP A 150 3.13 -12.92 16.42
CA TRP A 150 3.27 -11.75 15.56
C TRP A 150 2.28 -11.84 14.40
N VAL A 151 1.50 -10.78 14.22
CA VAL A 151 0.52 -10.66 13.15
C VAL A 151 0.83 -9.42 12.34
N ARG A 152 0.95 -9.57 11.01
CA ARG A 152 1.06 -8.42 10.11
C ARG A 152 -0.27 -7.67 10.09
N VAL A 153 -0.24 -6.39 10.44
CA VAL A 153 -1.44 -5.54 10.47
C VAL A 153 -1.52 -4.58 9.29
N GLY A 154 -0.37 -4.23 8.71
CA GLY A 154 -0.34 -3.28 7.60
C GLY A 154 0.99 -3.24 6.88
N SER A 155 1.01 -2.47 5.79
CA SER A 155 2.25 -2.08 5.11
C SER A 155 2.05 -0.75 4.39
N LEU A 156 3.05 0.10 4.49
CA LEU A 156 3.12 1.38 3.80
C LEU A 156 4.31 1.36 2.83
N PHE A 157 4.09 1.72 1.57
CA PHE A 157 5.15 1.89 0.59
C PHE A 157 5.28 3.37 0.23
N VAL A 158 6.48 3.91 0.38
CA VAL A 158 6.84 5.28 0.02
C VAL A 158 7.75 5.22 -1.20
N ALA A 159 7.23 5.68 -2.33
CA ALA A 159 7.99 5.76 -3.58
C ALA A 159 8.93 6.98 -3.53
N GLU A 160 10.20 6.77 -3.84
CA GLU A 160 11.21 7.82 -3.95
C GLU A 160 11.41 8.25 -5.41
N LYS A 161 11.27 7.30 -6.33
CA LYS A 161 11.48 7.50 -7.77
C LYS A 161 10.43 6.73 -8.56
N SER A 162 10.02 7.29 -9.70
CA SER A 162 9.11 6.66 -10.65
C SER A 162 9.69 6.74 -12.05
N GLU A 163 9.71 5.63 -12.76
CA GLU A 163 10.30 5.47 -14.08
C GLU A 163 9.31 4.76 -15.01
N GLU A 164 9.27 5.18 -16.27
CA GLU A 164 8.48 4.54 -17.32
C GLU A 164 9.42 3.80 -18.27
N ASN A 165 8.99 2.62 -18.74
CA ASN A 165 9.74 1.89 -19.74
C ASN A 165 9.44 2.47 -21.13
N VAL A 166 10.41 3.15 -21.72
CA VAL A 166 10.32 3.71 -23.08
C VAL A 166 11.39 3.03 -23.92
N ASN A 167 10.96 2.26 -24.93
CA ASN A 167 11.86 1.53 -25.84
C ASN A 167 12.85 0.57 -25.15
N GLY A 168 12.49 -0.01 -24.00
CA GLY A 168 13.35 -0.92 -23.26
C GLY A 168 14.24 -0.24 -22.22
N GLU A 169 14.24 1.09 -22.17
CA GLU A 169 14.99 1.88 -21.19
C GLU A 169 14.04 2.44 -20.13
N TRP A 170 14.45 2.40 -18.86
CA TRP A 170 13.72 3.01 -17.76
C TRP A 170 14.10 4.49 -17.65
N VAL A 171 13.16 5.36 -18.01
CA VAL A 171 13.35 6.81 -18.02
C VAL A 171 12.58 7.41 -16.85
N PRO A 172 13.17 8.34 -16.06
CA PRO A 172 12.46 8.99 -14.97
C PRO A 172 11.23 9.73 -15.48
N VAL A 173 10.08 9.46 -14.87
CA VAL A 173 8.85 10.19 -15.16
C VAL A 173 9.02 11.58 -14.56
N LYS A 174 9.16 12.61 -15.41
CA LYS A 174 9.05 13.99 -14.95
C LYS A 174 7.63 14.15 -14.40
N GLU A 175 7.53 14.40 -13.10
CA GLU A 175 6.27 14.64 -12.43
C GLU A 175 5.64 15.91 -13.03
N THR A 176 4.77 15.75 -14.04
CA THR A 176 3.89 16.84 -14.49
C THR A 176 2.87 17.05 -13.38
N VAL A 177 3.29 17.80 -12.36
CA VAL A 177 2.43 18.31 -11.29
C VAL A 177 1.41 19.24 -11.94
N LYS A 178 0.29 18.68 -12.39
CA LYS A 178 -1.04 19.33 -12.36
C LYS A 178 -2.12 18.25 -12.19
N ARG A 179 -2.26 17.74 -10.96
CA ARG A 179 -3.59 17.33 -10.47
C ARG A 179 -4.34 18.59 -10.01
N THR A 180 -4.45 19.58 -10.89
CA THR A 180 -5.49 20.58 -10.72
C THR A 180 -6.77 19.88 -11.16
N PRO A 181 -7.79 19.69 -10.31
CA PRO A 181 -9.09 19.30 -10.82
C PRO A 181 -9.45 20.35 -11.88
N ALA A 182 -9.69 19.92 -13.13
CA ALA A 182 -10.26 20.80 -14.13
C ALA A 182 -11.46 21.47 -13.45
N SER A 183 -11.41 22.80 -13.37
CA SER A 183 -12.52 23.59 -12.83
C SER A 183 -13.80 23.02 -13.42
N GLU A 184 -14.71 22.55 -12.57
CA GLU A 184 -15.95 21.92 -13.01
C GLU A 184 -16.53 22.71 -14.18
N ASP A 185 -16.61 22.08 -15.35
CA ASP A 185 -17.24 22.66 -16.51
C ASP A 185 -18.66 23.05 -16.13
N ARG A 186 -18.85 24.34 -15.77
CA ARG A 186 -20.17 24.95 -15.52
C ARG A 186 -21.08 24.85 -16.74
N ARG A 187 -20.57 24.38 -17.88
CA ARG A 187 -21.30 24.13 -19.13
C ARG A 187 -22.02 22.78 -19.18
N LYS A 188 -21.68 21.78 -18.34
CA LYS A 188 -22.37 20.48 -18.34
C LYS A 188 -23.55 20.50 -17.36
N GLY A 189 -24.77 20.48 -17.91
CA GLY A 189 -26.01 20.34 -17.14
C GLY A 189 -26.04 19.07 -16.28
N TYR A 190 -26.93 19.04 -15.27
CA TYR A 190 -27.07 17.94 -14.31
C TYR A 190 -27.14 16.54 -14.98
N LEU A 191 -27.89 16.42 -16.08
CA LEU A 191 -28.02 15.16 -16.82
C LEU A 191 -26.70 14.67 -17.43
N GLY A 192 -25.88 15.57 -17.99
CA GLY A 192 -24.57 15.21 -18.54
C GLY A 192 -23.62 14.66 -17.48
N ARG A 193 -23.69 15.22 -16.26
CA ARG A 193 -22.89 14.76 -15.11
C ARG A 193 -23.33 13.38 -14.61
N THR A 194 -24.62 13.06 -14.72
CA THR A 194 -25.16 11.75 -14.32
C THR A 194 -24.82 10.67 -15.36
N TRP A 195 -24.90 10.99 -16.65
CA TRP A 195 -24.53 10.06 -17.72
C TRP A 195 -23.03 9.74 -17.75
N ASP A 196 -22.14 10.72 -17.51
CA ASP A 196 -20.69 10.49 -17.43
C ASP A 196 -20.34 9.54 -16.25
N LYS A 197 -21.04 9.67 -15.12
CA LYS A 197 -20.90 8.76 -13.96
C LYS A 197 -21.37 7.32 -14.26
N LEU A 198 -22.44 7.18 -15.05
CA LEU A 198 -23.03 5.88 -15.39
C LEU A 198 -22.24 5.13 -16.47
N LEU A 199 -21.65 5.86 -17.43
CA LEU A 199 -20.87 5.29 -18.54
C LEU A 199 -19.37 5.14 -18.23
N GLY A 200 -18.92 5.58 -17.06
CA GLY A 200 -17.51 5.51 -16.65
C GLY A 200 -16.57 6.36 -17.51
N ARG A 201 -17.11 7.30 -18.31
CA ARG A 201 -16.32 8.29 -19.02
C ARG A 201 -15.83 9.34 -18.01
N ARG A 202 -14.52 9.52 -17.93
CA ARG A 202 -13.94 10.64 -17.17
C ARG A 202 -13.57 11.78 -18.12
N PRO A 203 -13.64 13.04 -17.65
CA PRO A 203 -13.37 14.25 -18.42
C PRO A 203 -11.86 14.51 -18.55
N TYR A 204 -11.05 13.47 -18.75
CA TYR A 204 -9.65 13.66 -19.10
C TYR A 204 -9.58 13.66 -20.62
N GLU A 205 -9.79 14.84 -21.21
CA GLU A 205 -9.12 15.15 -22.46
C GLU A 205 -7.63 15.23 -22.12
N GLU A 206 -6.85 14.28 -22.64
CA GLU A 206 -5.44 14.55 -22.90
C GLU A 206 -5.45 15.73 -23.88
N GLU A 207 -5.25 16.96 -23.39
CA GLU A 207 -4.91 18.05 -24.30
C GLU A 207 -3.68 17.57 -25.07
N PRO A 208 -3.73 17.41 -26.41
CA PRO A 208 -2.53 17.14 -27.16
C PRO A 208 -1.56 18.26 -26.83
N ALA A 209 -0.36 17.90 -26.37
CA ALA A 209 0.69 18.83 -25.98
C ALA A 209 0.64 20.02 -26.94
N LYS A 210 0.30 21.21 -26.42
CA LYS A 210 0.36 22.45 -27.19
C LYS A 210 1.74 22.45 -27.83
N LYS A 211 1.79 22.25 -29.15
CA LYS A 211 2.99 22.50 -29.93
C LYS A 211 3.35 23.94 -29.58
N GLU A 212 4.38 24.13 -28.75
CA GLU A 212 4.99 25.42 -28.58
C GLU A 212 5.33 25.88 -30.00
N LYS A 213 4.63 26.92 -30.45
CA LYS A 213 5.02 27.63 -31.66
C LYS A 213 6.48 28.02 -31.41
N PRO A 214 7.41 27.70 -32.30
CA PRO A 214 8.79 28.17 -32.14
C PRO A 214 8.74 29.69 -31.96
N GLU A 215 9.29 30.15 -30.85
CA GLU A 215 9.49 31.57 -30.58
C GLU A 215 10.19 32.17 -31.78
N GLU A 216 9.46 33.00 -32.51
CA GLU A 216 10.01 33.79 -33.60
C GLU A 216 10.98 34.78 -32.96
N SER A 217 12.27 34.47 -33.10
CA SER A 217 13.37 35.25 -32.53
C SER A 217 13.19 36.75 -32.81
N PRO A 218 13.39 37.64 -31.83
CA PRO A 218 13.17 39.08 -31.97
C PRO A 218 14.01 39.74 -33.08
N ALA A 219 14.98 39.02 -33.67
CA ALA A 219 15.76 39.45 -34.82
C ALA A 219 14.95 39.60 -36.12
N VAL A 220 13.81 38.92 -36.29
CA VAL A 220 13.00 39.01 -37.53
C VAL A 220 12.06 40.22 -37.52
N ARG A 221 11.72 40.75 -36.33
CA ARG A 221 10.77 41.87 -36.19
C ARG A 221 11.35 43.23 -36.60
N GLN A 222 12.68 43.37 -36.67
CA GLN A 222 13.33 44.64 -36.99
C GLN A 222 13.51 44.88 -38.50
N GLN A 223 13.23 43.90 -39.36
CA GLN A 223 13.41 44.05 -40.82
C GLN A 223 12.19 44.61 -41.57
N ARG A 224 11.05 44.86 -40.90
CA ARG A 224 9.83 45.36 -41.55
C ARG A 224 9.60 46.87 -41.43
N THR A 225 10.53 47.62 -40.85
CA THR A 225 10.32 49.05 -40.55
C THR A 225 11.34 49.97 -41.20
N ILE A 226 11.79 49.68 -42.43
CA ILE A 226 12.51 50.68 -43.24
C ILE A 226 12.12 50.52 -44.72
N GLN A 227 11.03 51.17 -45.13
CA GLN A 227 10.94 51.70 -46.50
C GLN A 227 10.88 53.23 -46.39
N PRO A 228 11.95 53.95 -46.79
CA PRO A 228 11.89 55.38 -46.98
C PRO A 228 11.38 55.69 -48.39
N GLY A 229 10.39 56.58 -48.44
CA GLY A 229 10.15 57.59 -49.48
C GLY A 229 10.27 57.19 -50.96
N ARG A 230 9.15 57.32 -51.67
CA ARG A 230 9.20 57.85 -53.05
C ARG A 230 8.21 59.00 -53.19
N ALA A 231 8.79 60.19 -53.30
CA ALA A 231 8.14 61.41 -53.74
C ALA A 231 7.89 61.38 -55.25
N PHE A 232 7.00 62.28 -55.66
CA PHE A 232 6.53 62.65 -57.01
C PHE A 232 5.39 61.80 -57.57
#